data_AF-A0A3C0PBT3-F1
#
_entry.id   AF-A0A3C0PBT3-F1
#
_cell.length_a   1.000
_cell.length_b   1.000
_cell.length_c   1.000
_cell.angle_alpha   90.00
_cell.angle_beta   90.00
_cell.angle_gamma   90.00
#
_symmetry.space_group_name_H-M   'P 1'
#
loop_
_entity.id
_entity.type
_entity.pdbx_description
1 polymer ?
#
loop_
_entity_poly.entity_id
_entity_poly.type
_entity_poly.pdbx_seq_one_letter_code
_entity_poly.pdbx_strand_id
1 'polypeptide(L)'
;MSLNKIFLLFFLTISFTYSEDSIKPDAPLSVLQKQELDSIKTSFTVISCNTNLEKALSLHPPCCIALHLYPFASWLVLKSKTYKECMKDLSDRQAGFLDTQHYSIDLSSSLYAGNKSGVVIVAYMSALCPLCKYITTELYKEVTNGLLKDKACLVIKPCNANQANRALVAAGHFNKQWEYLSALHNNKLRPDEPILLKIADSLQIPKSRFKEFMNTNEIQTTLANYSNEAVRNGVTIAPTFFIDNKRYKSYKDPKWIVDAALYEYEKTKIHYK
;
A
#
# COMPACT_ATOMS: atom_id res chain seq x y z
N MET A 1 29.09 -50.12 30.90
CA MET A 1 29.04 -50.21 29.42
C MET A 1 27.68 -49.69 28.97
N SER A 2 27.51 -48.37 28.85
CA SER A 2 27.63 -47.58 27.61
C SER A 2 26.64 -48.06 26.53
N LEU A 3 25.43 -47.50 26.51
CA LEU A 3 24.97 -46.39 25.65
C LEU A 3 24.97 -46.73 24.15
N ASN A 4 23.77 -46.75 23.56
CA ASN A 4 23.50 -46.10 22.28
C ASN A 4 21.98 -45.87 22.14
N LYS A 5 21.54 -44.68 22.57
CA LYS A 5 20.26 -44.09 22.16
C LYS A 5 20.50 -43.39 20.82
N ILE A 6 19.97 -43.98 19.74
CA ILE A 6 19.93 -43.34 18.43
C ILE A 6 18.89 -42.22 18.51
N PHE A 7 19.38 -40.97 18.55
CA PHE A 7 18.56 -39.77 18.45
C PHE A 7 18.29 -39.54 16.96
N LEU A 8 17.11 -39.93 16.48
CA LEU A 8 16.62 -39.54 15.17
C LEU A 8 16.34 -38.03 15.20
N LEU A 9 17.33 -37.25 14.76
CA LEU A 9 17.14 -35.86 14.37
C LEU A 9 16.19 -35.83 13.17
N PHE A 10 14.91 -35.57 13.45
CA PHE A 10 13.99 -35.06 12.46
C PHE A 10 14.53 -33.70 11.99
N PHE A 11 15.24 -33.71 10.86
CA PHE A 11 15.43 -32.51 10.07
C PHE A 11 14.05 -32.09 9.57
N LEU A 12 13.36 -31.21 10.31
CA LEU A 12 12.35 -30.36 9.73
C LEU A 12 13.07 -29.50 8.68
N THR A 13 13.08 -29.96 7.44
CA THR A 13 13.31 -29.11 6.30
C THR A 13 12.17 -28.09 6.31
N ILE A 14 12.41 -26.92 6.89
CA ILE A 14 11.59 -25.74 6.64
C ILE A 14 11.88 -25.37 5.19
N SER A 15 11.20 -26.04 4.27
CA SER A 15 11.05 -25.56 2.92
C SER A 15 10.36 -24.21 3.05
N PHE A 16 11.10 -23.12 2.87
CA PHE A 16 10.53 -21.79 2.69
C PHE A 16 9.76 -21.79 1.36
N THR A 17 8.58 -22.41 1.35
CA THR A 17 7.60 -22.18 0.32
C THR A 17 7.20 -20.72 0.48
N TYR A 18 7.45 -19.90 -0.55
CA TYR A 18 6.77 -18.61 -0.73
C TYR A 18 5.31 -18.84 -0.29
N SER A 19 4.88 -18.22 0.82
CA SER A 19 3.55 -18.47 1.38
C SER A 19 2.51 -18.11 0.32
N GLU A 20 1.31 -18.69 0.39
CA GLU A 20 0.22 -18.26 -0.51
C GLU A 20 -0.07 -16.75 -0.41
N ASP A 21 0.36 -16.12 0.69
CA ASP A 21 0.28 -14.68 0.96
C ASP A 21 1.38 -13.81 0.30
N SER A 22 2.30 -14.39 -0.47
CA SER A 22 3.46 -13.68 -1.01
C SER A 22 3.24 -13.12 -2.43
N ILE A 23 3.88 -11.99 -2.73
CA ILE A 23 3.78 -11.36 -4.04
C ILE A 23 4.56 -12.16 -5.08
N LYS A 24 3.84 -12.67 -6.08
CA LYS A 24 4.40 -13.42 -7.22
C LYS A 24 4.76 -12.50 -8.40
N PRO A 25 5.77 -12.86 -9.22
CA PRO A 25 6.04 -12.17 -10.47
C PRO A 25 4.85 -12.21 -11.42
N ASP A 26 4.58 -11.12 -12.14
CA ASP A 26 3.42 -11.02 -13.03
C ASP A 26 3.58 -11.86 -14.31
N ALA A 27 4.82 -12.17 -14.71
CA ALA A 27 5.16 -12.93 -15.91
C ALA A 27 6.59 -13.51 -15.79
N PRO A 28 6.94 -14.56 -16.57
CA PRO A 28 8.31 -15.05 -16.63
C PRO A 28 9.24 -14.02 -17.27
N LEU A 29 10.47 -13.92 -16.75
CA LEU A 29 11.52 -13.06 -17.31
C LEU A 29 12.14 -13.66 -18.57
N SER A 30 12.47 -12.81 -19.54
CA SER A 30 13.32 -13.16 -20.69
C SER A 30 14.75 -13.51 -20.25
N VAL A 31 15.56 -14.07 -21.14
CA VAL A 31 16.98 -14.40 -20.84
C VAL A 31 17.76 -13.15 -20.44
N LEU A 32 17.60 -12.04 -21.19
CA LEU A 32 18.27 -10.77 -20.89
C LEU A 32 17.82 -10.19 -19.54
N GLN A 33 16.51 -10.27 -19.27
CA GLN A 33 15.96 -9.84 -17.98
C GLN A 33 16.49 -10.69 -16.81
N LYS A 34 16.65 -12.00 -16.99
CA LYS A 34 17.28 -12.85 -15.96
C LYS A 34 18.73 -12.42 -15.67
N GLN A 35 19.50 -12.16 -16.72
CA GLN A 35 20.90 -11.69 -16.58
C GLN A 35 20.99 -10.34 -15.86
N GLU A 36 20.08 -9.42 -16.15
CA GLU A 36 20.01 -8.12 -15.47
C GLU A 36 19.59 -8.29 -13.99
N LEU A 37 18.60 -9.14 -13.71
CA LEU A 37 18.21 -9.47 -12.34
C LEU A 37 19.37 -10.10 -11.55
N ASP A 38 20.13 -11.01 -12.15
CA ASP A 38 21.32 -11.60 -11.51
C ASP A 38 22.38 -10.55 -11.21
N SER A 39 22.62 -9.62 -12.14
CA SER A 39 23.54 -8.50 -11.93
C SER A 39 23.08 -7.59 -10.78
N ILE A 40 21.77 -7.33 -10.67
CA ILE A 40 21.18 -6.58 -9.55
C ILE A 40 21.36 -7.35 -8.24
N LYS A 41 21.06 -8.65 -8.22
CA LYS A 41 21.15 -9.48 -7.01
C LYS A 41 22.55 -9.49 -6.40
N THR A 42 23.59 -9.56 -7.24
CA THR A 42 24.98 -9.60 -6.78
C THR A 42 25.51 -8.24 -6.36
N SER A 43 24.95 -7.15 -6.91
CA SER A 43 25.46 -5.79 -6.73
C SER A 43 24.69 -4.97 -5.69
N PHE A 44 23.37 -5.19 -5.55
CA PHE A 44 22.55 -4.45 -4.61
C PHE A 44 22.82 -4.89 -3.17
N THR A 45 23.23 -3.95 -2.32
CA THR A 45 23.50 -4.22 -0.90
C THR A 45 22.23 -4.06 -0.07
N VAL A 46 21.86 -5.12 0.64
CA VAL A 46 20.80 -5.11 1.64
C VAL A 46 21.38 -4.65 2.97
N ILE A 47 21.04 -3.43 3.37
CA ILE A 47 21.70 -2.71 4.48
C ILE A 47 21.49 -3.45 5.82
N SER A 48 20.28 -3.95 6.08
CA SER A 48 19.93 -4.57 7.36
C SER A 48 20.74 -5.84 7.69
N CYS A 49 21.25 -6.54 6.68
CA CYS A 49 22.05 -7.75 6.84
C CYS A 49 23.48 -7.60 6.30
N ASN A 50 23.88 -6.38 5.92
CA ASN A 50 25.23 -6.03 5.47
C ASN A 50 25.82 -7.00 4.42
N THR A 51 25.01 -7.37 3.42
CA THR A 51 25.42 -8.28 2.35
C THR A 51 24.60 -8.00 1.09
N ASN A 52 24.96 -8.60 -0.06
CA ASN A 52 24.19 -8.41 -1.28
C ASN A 52 22.86 -9.17 -1.26
N LEU A 53 21.92 -8.79 -2.13
CA LEU A 53 20.57 -9.35 -2.17
C LEU A 53 20.59 -10.89 -2.33
N GLU A 54 21.48 -11.45 -3.14
CA GLU A 54 21.61 -12.90 -3.30
C GLU A 54 22.00 -13.62 -1.99
N LYS A 55 23.03 -13.14 -1.32
CA LYS A 55 23.49 -13.70 -0.04
C LYS A 55 22.45 -13.47 1.05
N ALA A 56 21.77 -12.32 1.05
CA ALA A 56 20.72 -11.98 2.00
C ALA A 56 19.53 -12.95 1.93
N LEU A 57 19.16 -13.39 0.72
CA LEU A 57 18.13 -14.42 0.50
C LEU A 57 18.58 -15.81 0.96
N SER A 58 19.89 -16.07 1.00
CA SER A 58 20.48 -17.37 1.37
C SER A 58 20.82 -17.49 2.86
N LEU A 59 20.56 -16.45 3.67
CA LEU A 59 20.72 -16.52 5.12
C LEU A 59 19.73 -17.50 5.76
N HIS A 60 20.04 -17.97 6.97
CA HIS A 60 19.20 -18.89 7.72
C HIS A 60 18.92 -18.31 9.12
N PRO A 61 17.73 -17.70 9.36
CA PRO A 61 16.66 -17.46 8.39
C PRO A 61 17.02 -16.39 7.33
N PRO A 62 16.33 -16.37 6.17
CA PRO A 62 16.54 -15.33 5.16
C PRO A 62 16.29 -13.93 5.73
N CYS A 63 16.98 -12.92 5.20
CA CYS A 63 16.72 -11.52 5.57
C CYS A 63 15.29 -11.13 5.19
N CYS A 64 14.49 -10.66 6.15
CA CYS A 64 13.09 -10.27 5.91
C CYS A 64 12.96 -9.20 4.82
N ILE A 65 13.81 -8.17 4.84
CA ILE A 65 13.81 -7.13 3.80
C ILE A 65 14.18 -7.71 2.43
N ALA A 66 15.13 -8.64 2.36
CA ALA A 66 15.53 -9.26 1.10
C ALA A 66 14.37 -10.02 0.43
N LEU A 67 13.50 -10.67 1.23
CA LEU A 67 12.32 -11.38 0.75
C LEU A 67 11.32 -10.45 0.04
N HIS A 68 11.26 -9.16 0.41
CA HIS A 68 10.44 -8.14 -0.25
C HIS A 68 11.16 -7.41 -1.39
N LEU A 69 12.48 -7.23 -1.29
CA LEU A 69 13.28 -6.57 -2.33
C LEU A 69 13.45 -7.44 -3.57
N TYR A 70 13.56 -8.76 -3.43
CA TYR A 70 13.72 -9.68 -4.56
C TYR A 70 12.54 -9.68 -5.56
N PRO A 71 11.28 -9.89 -5.14
CA PRO A 71 10.15 -9.83 -6.06
C PRO A 71 10.00 -8.42 -6.68
N PHE A 72 10.36 -7.37 -5.94
CA PHE A 72 10.39 -6.01 -6.47
C PHE A 72 11.45 -5.83 -7.56
N ALA A 73 12.68 -6.30 -7.33
CA ALA A 73 13.74 -6.29 -8.34
C ALA A 73 13.33 -7.04 -9.61
N SER A 74 12.76 -8.24 -9.45
CA SER A 74 12.25 -9.03 -10.57
C SER A 74 11.18 -8.27 -11.36
N TRP A 75 10.29 -7.55 -10.67
CA TRP A 75 9.25 -6.76 -11.33
C TRP A 75 9.80 -5.53 -12.04
N LEU A 76 10.76 -4.82 -11.46
CA LEU A 76 11.39 -3.66 -12.10
C LEU A 76 12.02 -4.05 -13.44
N VAL A 77 12.76 -5.16 -13.44
CA VAL A 77 13.37 -5.72 -14.65
C VAL A 77 12.31 -6.18 -15.65
N LEU A 78 11.21 -6.79 -15.18
CA LEU A 78 10.08 -7.16 -16.04
C LEU A 78 9.45 -5.94 -16.73
N LYS A 79 9.39 -4.80 -16.05
CA LYS A 79 8.92 -3.52 -16.61
C LYS A 79 9.96 -2.84 -17.52
N SER A 80 11.04 -3.54 -17.88
CA SER A 80 12.13 -3.07 -18.75
C SER A 80 12.74 -1.76 -18.26
N LYS A 81 12.83 -1.60 -16.94
CA LYS A 81 13.58 -0.50 -16.33
C LYS A 81 15.05 -0.70 -16.57
N THR A 82 15.77 0.39 -16.78
CA THR A 82 17.23 0.33 -16.87
C THR A 82 17.82 -0.10 -15.54
N TYR A 83 18.96 -0.80 -15.56
CA TYR A 83 19.73 -1.13 -14.35
C TYR A 83 19.83 0.02 -13.35
N LYS A 84 20.14 1.25 -13.81
CA LYS A 84 20.26 2.43 -12.95
C LYS A 84 18.94 2.79 -12.27
N GLU A 85 17.83 2.75 -12.99
CA GLU A 85 16.49 2.97 -12.40
C GLU A 85 16.15 1.86 -11.40
N CYS A 86 16.44 0.59 -11.75
CA CYS A 86 16.20 -0.53 -10.85
C CYS A 86 16.93 -0.36 -9.51
N MET A 87 18.21 -0.02 -9.56
CA MET A 87 19.04 0.18 -8.36
C MET A 87 18.53 1.36 -7.51
N LYS A 88 18.10 2.46 -8.16
CA LYS A 88 17.50 3.60 -7.46
C LYS A 88 16.19 3.22 -6.78
N ASP A 89 15.28 2.57 -7.50
CA ASP A 89 13.96 2.20 -6.97
C ASP A 89 14.08 1.17 -5.85
N LEU A 90 15.02 0.21 -5.95
CA LEU A 90 15.35 -0.71 -4.85
C LEU A 90 15.89 0.02 -3.62
N SER A 91 16.76 1.01 -3.83
CA SER A 91 17.28 1.83 -2.73
C SER A 91 16.17 2.61 -2.04
N ASP A 92 15.26 3.23 -2.78
CA ASP A 92 14.11 3.96 -2.24
C ASP A 92 13.16 3.02 -1.48
N ARG A 93 12.95 1.79 -1.99
CA ARG A 93 12.16 0.77 -1.31
C ARG A 93 12.78 0.34 0.01
N GLN A 94 14.07 0.00 0.01
CA GLN A 94 14.80 -0.36 1.22
C GLN A 94 14.78 0.79 2.25
N ALA A 95 14.99 2.03 1.79
CA ALA A 95 14.92 3.21 2.65
C ALA A 95 13.55 3.36 3.32
N GLY A 96 12.46 2.96 2.65
CA GLY A 96 11.12 2.90 3.24
C GLY A 96 11.00 1.86 4.37
N PHE A 97 11.57 0.67 4.18
CA PHE A 97 11.55 -0.40 5.21
C PHE A 97 12.39 -0.07 6.44
N LEU A 98 13.46 0.70 6.26
CA LEU A 98 14.37 1.14 7.31
C LEU A 98 13.97 2.49 7.92
N ASP A 99 12.93 3.14 7.41
CA ASP A 99 12.49 4.43 7.92
C ASP A 99 11.94 4.28 9.34
N THR A 100 12.43 5.14 10.23
CA THR A 100 12.02 5.23 11.63
C THR A 100 11.21 6.49 11.90
N GLN A 101 11.07 7.38 10.92
CA GLN A 101 10.27 8.59 11.05
C GLN A 101 8.77 8.25 11.04
N HIS A 102 8.12 8.51 12.16
CA HIS A 102 6.66 8.45 12.28
C HIS A 102 6.06 9.86 12.17
N TYR A 103 4.93 9.95 11.49
CA TYR A 103 4.17 11.18 11.27
C TYR A 103 2.90 11.15 12.09
N SER A 104 2.52 12.29 12.68
CA SER A 104 1.25 12.41 13.38
C SER A 104 0.11 12.50 12.36
N ILE A 105 -0.82 11.54 12.39
CA ILE A 105 -1.99 11.49 11.53
C ILE A 105 -3.22 11.32 12.40
N ASP A 106 -4.16 12.27 12.32
CA ASP A 106 -5.43 12.22 13.03
C ASP A 106 -6.39 11.26 12.34
N LEU A 107 -6.78 10.19 13.04
CA LEU A 107 -7.70 9.18 12.55
C LEU A 107 -9.06 9.19 13.25
N SER A 108 -9.32 10.15 14.14
CA SER A 108 -10.49 10.19 15.02
C SER A 108 -11.83 10.17 14.28
N SER A 109 -11.91 10.85 13.15
CA SER A 109 -13.12 10.95 12.29
C SER A 109 -13.04 10.11 11.01
N SER A 110 -12.06 9.19 10.92
CA SER A 110 -11.80 8.45 9.70
C SER A 110 -12.77 7.29 9.49
N LEU A 111 -13.21 7.12 8.25
CA LEU A 111 -13.87 5.91 7.78
C LEU A 111 -12.82 4.91 7.34
N TYR A 112 -12.95 3.68 7.82
CA TYR A 112 -12.00 2.60 7.54
C TYR A 112 -12.63 1.58 6.60
N ALA A 113 -11.82 1.04 5.70
CA ALA A 113 -12.07 -0.24 5.06
C ALA A 113 -11.13 -1.29 5.64
N GLY A 114 -11.59 -2.52 5.83
CA GLY A 114 -10.77 -3.63 6.36
C GLY A 114 -10.66 -3.66 7.89
N ASN A 115 -9.64 -4.33 8.40
CA ASN A 115 -9.47 -4.60 9.83
C ASN A 115 -8.79 -3.44 10.56
N LYS A 116 -9.57 -2.68 11.34
CA LYS A 116 -9.10 -1.52 12.11
C LYS A 116 -8.02 -1.83 13.15
N SER A 117 -7.87 -3.09 13.57
CA SER A 117 -6.83 -3.53 14.51
C SER A 117 -5.53 -3.94 13.83
N GLY A 118 -5.50 -3.93 12.50
CA GLY A 118 -4.31 -4.25 11.70
C GLY A 118 -3.45 -3.03 11.38
N VAL A 119 -2.54 -3.21 10.43
CA VAL A 119 -1.71 -2.12 9.86
C VAL A 119 -2.62 -1.04 9.27
N VAL A 120 -2.32 0.23 9.52
CA VAL A 120 -3.10 1.35 9.01
C VAL A 120 -2.44 1.95 7.77
N ILE A 121 -3.13 1.87 6.64
CA ILE A 121 -2.75 2.54 5.39
C ILE A 121 -3.55 3.83 5.28
N VAL A 122 -2.87 4.98 5.21
CA VAL A 122 -3.48 6.30 5.02
C VAL A 122 -3.12 6.83 3.65
N ALA A 123 -4.11 7.18 2.83
CA ALA A 123 -3.93 7.75 1.51
C ALA A 123 -4.37 9.22 1.47
N TYR A 124 -3.41 10.15 1.40
CA TYR A 124 -3.69 11.53 0.99
C TYR A 124 -3.88 11.56 -0.52
N MET A 125 -5.10 11.89 -0.96
CA MET A 125 -5.54 11.62 -2.33
C MET A 125 -6.43 12.74 -2.88
N SER A 126 -6.78 12.66 -4.16
CA SER A 126 -7.79 13.54 -4.77
C SER A 126 -8.74 12.70 -5.63
N ALA A 127 -10.05 12.93 -5.48
CA ALA A 127 -11.08 12.30 -6.30
C ALA A 127 -11.04 12.73 -7.78
N LEU A 128 -10.29 13.80 -8.11
CA LEU A 128 -10.04 14.20 -9.50
C LEU A 128 -8.84 13.47 -10.12
N CYS A 129 -7.95 12.89 -9.33
CA CYS A 129 -6.74 12.25 -9.84
C CYS A 129 -7.02 10.80 -10.26
N PRO A 130 -6.84 10.43 -11.54
CA PRO A 130 -7.10 9.05 -12.00
C PRO A 130 -6.26 8.01 -11.26
N LEU A 131 -4.97 8.30 -11.03
CA LEU A 131 -4.07 7.40 -10.31
C LEU A 131 -4.48 7.21 -8.85
N CYS A 132 -4.90 8.29 -8.17
CA CYS A 132 -5.44 8.20 -6.81
C CYS A 132 -6.62 7.24 -6.75
N LYS A 133 -7.60 7.41 -7.64
CA LYS A 133 -8.81 6.57 -7.68
C LYS A 133 -8.47 5.11 -7.96
N TYR A 134 -7.58 4.85 -8.93
CA TYR A 134 -7.12 3.51 -9.24
C TYR A 134 -6.48 2.83 -8.03
N ILE A 135 -5.42 3.44 -7.47
CA ILE A 135 -4.67 2.80 -6.38
C ILE A 135 -5.53 2.60 -5.14
N THR A 136 -6.29 3.61 -4.73
CA THR A 136 -7.14 3.49 -3.54
C THR A 136 -8.29 2.49 -3.73
N THR A 137 -8.81 2.32 -4.95
CA THR A 137 -9.81 1.28 -5.26
C THR A 137 -9.21 -0.12 -5.20
N GLU A 138 -7.99 -0.32 -5.71
CA GLU A 138 -7.30 -1.61 -5.61
C GLU A 138 -6.94 -1.94 -4.15
N LEU A 139 -6.40 -0.97 -3.39
CA LEU A 139 -6.13 -1.15 -1.96
C LEU A 139 -7.41 -1.47 -1.16
N TYR A 140 -8.53 -0.85 -1.51
CA TYR A 140 -9.83 -1.18 -0.91
C TYR A 140 -10.20 -2.66 -1.11
N LYS A 141 -10.00 -3.21 -2.32
CA LYS A 141 -10.22 -4.64 -2.58
C LYS A 141 -9.29 -5.51 -1.74
N GLU A 142 -8.02 -5.11 -1.63
CA GLU A 142 -7.01 -5.86 -0.90
C GLU A 142 -7.29 -5.94 0.61
N VAL A 143 -7.69 -4.83 1.25
CA VAL A 143 -7.99 -4.81 2.70
C VAL A 143 -9.33 -5.46 3.04
N THR A 144 -10.23 -5.63 2.07
CA THR A 144 -11.56 -6.23 2.30
C THR A 144 -11.60 -7.71 1.94
N ASN A 145 -10.95 -8.10 0.84
CA ASN A 145 -11.08 -9.43 0.26
C ASN A 145 -9.77 -10.05 -0.25
N GLY A 146 -8.68 -9.27 -0.32
CA GLY A 146 -7.40 -9.72 -0.86
C GLY A 146 -6.37 -10.08 0.22
N LEU A 147 -5.10 -9.87 -0.11
CA LEU A 147 -3.95 -10.29 0.72
C LEU A 147 -3.91 -9.59 2.08
N LEU A 148 -4.49 -8.39 2.16
CA LEU A 148 -4.53 -7.57 3.37
C LEU A 148 -5.79 -7.77 4.22
N LYS A 149 -6.70 -8.65 3.78
CA LYS A 149 -7.89 -9.00 4.58
C LYS A 149 -7.45 -9.49 5.95
N ASP A 150 -8.08 -8.95 7.00
CA ASP A 150 -7.78 -9.20 8.41
C ASP A 150 -6.38 -8.76 8.89
N LYS A 151 -5.51 -8.24 8.00
CA LYS A 151 -4.14 -7.82 8.31
C LYS A 151 -3.98 -6.29 8.36
N ALA A 152 -4.78 -5.56 7.59
CA ALA A 152 -4.68 -4.10 7.48
C ALA A 152 -6.05 -3.42 7.30
N CYS A 153 -6.03 -2.09 7.40
CA CYS A 153 -7.13 -1.22 7.03
C CYS A 153 -6.66 -0.05 6.16
N LEU A 154 -7.61 0.54 5.43
CA LEU A 154 -7.39 1.71 4.58
C LEU A 154 -8.24 2.89 5.06
N VAL A 155 -7.60 4.06 5.14
CA VAL A 155 -8.22 5.37 5.36
C VAL A 155 -7.84 6.28 4.19
N ILE A 156 -8.81 7.01 3.65
CA ILE A 156 -8.56 8.04 2.63
C ILE A 156 -8.76 9.44 3.21
N LYS A 157 -7.86 10.35 2.83
CA LYS A 157 -7.91 11.77 3.16
C LYS A 157 -7.89 12.59 1.87
N PRO A 158 -9.06 12.90 1.29
CA PRO A 158 -9.14 13.75 0.11
C PRO A 158 -8.63 15.16 0.44
N CYS A 159 -7.56 15.61 -0.23
CA CYS A 159 -6.95 16.92 -0.01
C CYS A 159 -7.51 17.94 -0.99
N ASN A 160 -7.69 19.18 -0.52
CA ASN A 160 -8.37 20.32 -1.16
C ASN A 160 -9.91 20.23 -1.20
N ALA A 161 -10.57 21.37 -1.37
CA ALA A 161 -12.03 21.53 -1.25
C ALA A 161 -12.80 21.48 -2.58
N ASN A 162 -12.27 20.80 -3.60
CA ASN A 162 -12.98 20.66 -4.89
C ASN A 162 -14.28 19.85 -4.75
N GLN A 163 -15.22 20.02 -5.68
CA GLN A 163 -16.54 19.38 -5.62
C GLN A 163 -16.48 17.84 -5.56
N ALA A 164 -15.54 17.20 -6.27
CA ALA A 164 -15.42 15.74 -6.26
C ALA A 164 -14.91 15.21 -4.91
N ASN A 165 -14.00 15.94 -4.25
CA ASN A 165 -13.57 15.61 -2.88
C ASN A 165 -14.70 15.83 -1.87
N ARG A 166 -15.46 16.93 -2.01
CA ARG A 166 -16.66 17.18 -1.19
C ARG A 166 -17.66 16.04 -1.33
N ALA A 167 -17.93 15.61 -2.56
CA ALA A 167 -18.81 14.49 -2.84
C ALA A 167 -18.31 13.18 -2.23
N LEU A 168 -17.02 12.89 -2.33
CA LEU A 168 -16.41 11.68 -1.76
C LEU A 168 -16.49 11.64 -0.23
N VAL A 169 -16.23 12.77 0.45
CA VAL A 169 -16.37 12.87 1.91
C VAL A 169 -17.85 12.80 2.30
N ALA A 170 -18.73 13.51 1.59
CA ALA A 170 -20.17 13.49 1.83
C ALA A 170 -20.76 12.09 1.67
N ALA A 171 -20.31 11.29 0.70
CA ALA A 171 -20.77 9.92 0.53
C ALA A 171 -20.45 9.04 1.76
N GLY A 172 -19.40 9.38 2.50
CA GLY A 172 -19.06 8.76 3.78
C GLY A 172 -20.14 8.93 4.85
N HIS A 173 -20.80 10.08 4.91
CA HIS A 173 -21.94 10.31 5.83
C HIS A 173 -23.10 9.36 5.57
N PHE A 174 -23.27 8.92 4.31
CA PHE A 174 -24.29 7.95 3.92
C PHE A 174 -23.78 6.50 3.97
N ASN A 175 -22.63 6.22 4.58
CA ASN A 175 -21.97 4.91 4.60
C ASN A 175 -21.66 4.37 3.20
N LYS A 176 -21.35 5.24 2.24
CA LYS A 176 -21.11 4.91 0.83
C LYS A 176 -19.78 5.44 0.28
N GLN A 177 -18.82 5.79 1.13
CA GLN A 177 -17.54 6.37 0.69
C GLN A 177 -16.81 5.47 -0.32
N TRP A 178 -16.72 4.17 -0.04
CA TRP A 178 -15.96 3.23 -0.85
C TRP A 178 -16.66 2.88 -2.16
N GLU A 179 -17.98 2.69 -2.13
CA GLU A 179 -18.78 2.49 -3.33
C GLU A 179 -18.77 3.74 -4.22
N TYR A 180 -18.81 4.94 -3.62
CA TYR A 180 -18.70 6.20 -4.35
C TYR A 180 -17.33 6.38 -4.99
N LEU A 181 -16.25 6.04 -4.27
CA LEU A 181 -14.90 6.04 -4.83
C LEU A 181 -14.76 5.07 -6.00
N SER A 182 -15.31 3.85 -5.88
CA SER A 182 -15.30 2.85 -6.95
C SER A 182 -16.09 3.33 -8.18
N ALA A 183 -17.26 3.93 -7.97
CA ALA A 183 -18.05 4.52 -9.05
C ALA A 183 -17.33 5.70 -9.72
N LEU A 184 -16.65 6.56 -8.95
CA LEU A 184 -15.79 7.61 -9.50
C LEU A 184 -14.61 7.05 -10.31
N HIS A 185 -14.02 5.92 -9.89
CA HIS A 185 -12.94 5.26 -10.62
C HIS A 185 -13.42 4.75 -11.98
N ASN A 186 -14.59 4.10 -12.00
CA ASN A 186 -15.18 3.52 -13.22
C ASN A 186 -15.78 4.57 -14.16
N ASN A 187 -16.08 5.77 -13.66
CA ASN A 187 -16.61 6.86 -14.46
C ASN A 187 -15.52 7.47 -15.37
N LYS A 188 -15.75 7.43 -16.68
CA LYS A 188 -14.87 7.99 -17.72
C LYS A 188 -15.08 9.48 -17.98
N LEU A 189 -16.17 10.05 -17.47
CA LEU A 189 -16.51 11.47 -17.65
C LEU A 189 -15.84 12.35 -16.59
N ARG A 190 -15.74 13.65 -16.88
CA ARG A 190 -15.34 14.63 -15.86
C ARG A 190 -16.37 14.63 -14.72
N PRO A 191 -15.95 14.50 -13.44
CA PRO A 191 -16.88 14.45 -12.32
C PRO A 191 -17.31 15.86 -11.90
N ASP A 192 -18.14 16.50 -12.73
CA ASP A 192 -18.87 17.72 -12.38
C ASP A 192 -20.13 17.42 -11.55
N GLU A 193 -20.83 18.44 -11.07
CA GLU A 193 -22.00 18.27 -10.20
C GLU A 193 -23.05 17.29 -10.77
N PRO A 194 -23.52 17.39 -12.03
CA PRO A 194 -24.46 16.42 -12.60
C PRO A 194 -23.97 14.97 -12.51
N ILE A 195 -22.69 14.72 -12.83
CA ILE A 195 -22.11 13.38 -12.74
C ILE A 195 -21.99 12.92 -11.29
N LEU A 196 -21.58 13.80 -10.37
CA LEU A 196 -21.48 13.49 -8.95
C LEU A 196 -22.84 13.13 -8.34
N LEU A 197 -23.91 13.86 -8.70
CA LEU A 197 -25.28 13.55 -8.27
C LEU A 197 -25.82 12.27 -8.91
N LYS A 198 -25.47 11.99 -10.18
CA LYS A 198 -25.83 10.74 -10.84
C LYS A 198 -25.19 9.53 -10.17
N ILE A 199 -23.93 9.62 -9.77
CA ILE A 199 -23.25 8.56 -9.01
C ILE A 199 -23.94 8.36 -7.65
N ALA A 200 -24.25 9.46 -6.94
CA ALA A 200 -24.96 9.38 -5.66
C ALA A 200 -26.31 8.65 -5.81
N ASP A 201 -27.08 8.98 -6.84
CA ASP A 201 -28.35 8.33 -7.19
C ASP A 201 -28.21 6.83 -7.41
N SER A 202 -27.20 6.41 -8.18
CA SER A 202 -26.96 5.00 -8.46
C SER A 202 -26.62 4.19 -7.21
N LEU A 203 -26.15 4.86 -6.16
CA LEU A 203 -25.85 4.30 -4.86
C LEU A 203 -27.00 4.50 -3.85
N GLN A 204 -28.18 4.90 -4.33
CA GLN A 204 -29.39 5.14 -3.54
C GLN A 204 -29.21 6.23 -2.47
N ILE A 205 -28.30 7.18 -2.69
CA ILE A 205 -28.13 8.35 -1.84
C ILE A 205 -29.12 9.44 -2.30
N PRO A 206 -29.97 9.99 -1.41
CA PRO A 206 -30.96 11.01 -1.80
C PRO A 206 -30.26 12.27 -2.36
N LYS A 207 -30.45 12.57 -3.65
CA LYS A 207 -29.75 13.66 -4.35
C LYS A 207 -29.82 15.01 -3.64
N SER A 208 -31.00 15.40 -3.17
CA SER A 208 -31.21 16.70 -2.50
C SER A 208 -30.39 16.79 -1.22
N ARG A 209 -30.51 15.79 -0.34
CA ARG A 209 -29.74 15.70 0.91
C ARG A 209 -28.24 15.60 0.66
N PHE A 210 -27.83 14.84 -0.35
CA PHE A 210 -26.42 14.73 -0.72
C PHE A 210 -25.86 16.07 -1.19
N LYS A 211 -26.57 16.76 -2.07
CA LYS A 211 -26.20 18.09 -2.56
C LYS A 211 -26.10 19.11 -1.42
N GLU A 212 -27.07 19.10 -0.51
CA GLU A 212 -27.04 19.96 0.67
C GLU A 212 -25.82 19.64 1.54
N PHE A 213 -25.61 18.35 1.87
CA PHE A 213 -24.55 17.92 2.76
C PHE A 213 -23.14 18.24 2.21
N MET A 214 -22.91 18.06 0.90
CA MET A 214 -21.66 18.44 0.22
C MET A 214 -21.25 19.91 0.44
N ASN A 215 -22.23 20.79 0.68
CA ASN A 215 -22.04 22.22 0.80
C ASN A 215 -22.02 22.71 2.26
N THR A 216 -22.06 21.79 3.24
CA THR A 216 -22.00 22.15 4.66
C THR A 216 -20.61 22.63 5.07
N ASN A 217 -20.59 23.41 6.17
CA ASN A 217 -19.35 23.81 6.83
C ASN A 217 -18.58 22.59 7.38
N GLU A 218 -19.27 21.51 7.74
CA GLU A 218 -18.65 20.27 8.20
C GLU A 218 -17.72 19.66 7.13
N ILE A 219 -18.20 19.54 5.89
CA ILE A 219 -17.41 19.05 4.76
C ILE A 219 -16.22 19.98 4.49
N GLN A 220 -16.45 21.29 4.53
CA GLN A 220 -15.38 22.27 4.30
C GLN A 220 -14.28 22.17 5.37
N THR A 221 -14.66 22.10 6.64
CA THR A 221 -13.72 21.95 7.77
C THR A 221 -12.95 20.64 7.66
N THR A 222 -13.63 19.54 7.32
CA THR A 222 -12.99 18.22 7.15
C THR A 222 -11.89 18.26 6.08
N LEU A 223 -12.20 18.81 4.89
CA LEU A 223 -11.23 18.93 3.79
C LEU A 223 -10.10 19.92 4.10
N ALA A 224 -10.39 21.00 4.83
CA ALA A 224 -9.37 21.92 5.31
C ALA A 224 -8.41 21.24 6.28
N ASN A 225 -8.92 20.45 7.24
CA ASN A 225 -8.11 19.69 8.19
C ASN A 225 -7.22 18.66 7.48
N TYR A 226 -7.76 17.90 6.52
CA TYR A 226 -6.96 16.97 5.72
C TYR A 226 -5.86 17.68 4.92
N SER A 227 -6.18 18.84 4.33
CA SER A 227 -5.20 19.62 3.55
C SER A 227 -4.09 20.20 4.44
N ASN A 228 -4.45 20.74 5.59
CA ASN A 228 -3.49 21.29 6.56
C ASN A 228 -2.59 20.20 7.12
N GLU A 229 -3.15 19.04 7.46
CA GLU A 229 -2.38 17.88 7.90
C GLU A 229 -1.44 17.36 6.80
N ALA A 230 -1.91 17.29 5.56
CA ALA A 230 -1.08 16.94 4.41
C ALA A 230 0.13 17.88 4.28
N VAL A 231 -0.09 19.20 4.37
CA VAL A 231 1.00 20.20 4.35
C VAL A 231 1.96 20.01 5.51
N ARG A 232 1.46 19.86 6.75
CA ARG A 232 2.31 19.62 7.94
C ARG A 232 3.17 18.37 7.79
N ASN A 233 2.61 17.31 7.21
CA ASN A 233 3.32 16.06 6.99
C ASN A 233 4.23 16.09 5.76
N GLY A 234 4.30 17.21 5.00
CA GLY A 234 5.14 17.37 3.82
C GLY A 234 4.59 16.66 2.58
N VAL A 235 3.27 16.52 2.48
CA VAL A 235 2.60 15.93 1.30
C VAL A 235 2.44 17.02 0.24
N THR A 236 3.28 16.96 -0.79
CA THR A 236 3.29 17.91 -1.91
C THR A 236 2.55 17.39 -3.14
N ILE A 237 2.34 16.08 -3.24
CA ILE A 237 1.72 15.44 -4.40
C ILE A 237 0.79 14.29 -3.98
N ALA A 238 -0.34 14.16 -4.69
CA ALA A 238 -1.26 13.04 -4.54
C ALA A 238 -1.04 11.98 -5.65
N PRO A 239 -1.23 10.68 -5.38
CA PRO A 239 -1.44 10.12 -4.05
C PRO A 239 -0.13 10.10 -3.26
N THR A 240 -0.21 10.30 -1.95
CA THR A 240 0.88 9.98 -1.00
C THR A 240 0.32 9.06 0.08
N PHE A 241 1.06 8.00 0.38
CA PHE A 241 0.65 6.97 1.33
C PHE A 241 1.52 7.00 2.58
N PHE A 242 0.89 6.69 3.70
CA PHE A 242 1.56 6.35 4.94
C PHE A 242 1.10 4.96 5.38
N ILE A 243 2.02 4.14 5.88
CA ILE A 243 1.77 2.80 6.39
C ILE A 243 2.29 2.78 7.83
N ASP A 244 1.41 2.59 8.81
CA ASP A 244 1.70 2.72 10.24
C ASP A 244 2.47 4.00 10.58
N ASN A 245 1.91 5.13 10.12
CA ASN A 245 2.46 6.48 10.29
C ASN A 245 3.82 6.72 9.62
N LYS A 246 4.37 5.77 8.85
CA LYS A 246 5.60 5.97 8.08
C LYS A 246 5.29 6.27 6.62
N ARG A 247 6.02 7.23 6.05
CA ARG A 247 5.82 7.60 4.65
C ARG A 247 6.25 6.47 3.72
N TYR A 248 5.36 6.05 2.83
CA TYR A 248 5.70 5.13 1.75
C TYR A 248 6.52 5.85 0.67
N LYS A 249 7.74 5.36 0.40
CA LYS A 249 8.71 5.99 -0.52
C LYS A 249 8.98 5.20 -1.81
N SER A 250 8.34 4.05 -1.98
CA SER A 250 8.56 3.18 -3.14
C SER A 250 7.54 3.46 -4.27
N TYR A 251 7.53 2.59 -5.27
CA TYR A 251 6.73 2.76 -6.48
C TYR A 251 5.23 2.81 -6.16
N LYS A 252 4.50 3.77 -6.76
CA LYS A 252 3.06 3.97 -6.54
C LYS A 252 2.23 3.03 -7.40
N ASP A 253 2.40 1.73 -7.15
CA ASP A 253 1.59 0.64 -7.71
C ASP A 253 0.91 -0.08 -6.53
N PRO A 254 -0.38 -0.47 -6.65
CA PRO A 254 -1.09 -1.15 -5.56
C PRO A 254 -0.32 -2.36 -5.00
N LYS A 255 0.30 -3.15 -5.88
CA LYS A 255 1.07 -4.35 -5.54
C LYS A 255 2.16 -4.04 -4.50
N TRP A 256 2.90 -2.95 -4.71
CA TRP A 256 4.06 -2.62 -3.87
C TRP A 256 3.71 -1.91 -2.57
N ILE A 257 2.52 -1.29 -2.52
CA ILE A 257 1.93 -0.75 -1.29
C ILE A 257 1.38 -1.91 -0.44
N VAL A 258 0.72 -2.90 -1.07
CA VAL A 258 0.27 -4.13 -0.41
C VAL A 258 1.44 -4.87 0.23
N ASP A 259 2.52 -5.08 -0.52
CA ASP A 259 3.75 -5.70 -0.01
C ASP A 259 4.31 -4.97 1.22
N ALA A 260 4.33 -3.63 1.17
CA ALA A 260 4.87 -2.83 2.26
C ALA A 260 3.97 -2.90 3.51
N ALA A 261 2.64 -2.98 3.33
CA ALA A 261 1.72 -3.20 4.44
C ALA A 261 1.84 -4.63 5.02
N LEU A 262 2.06 -5.65 4.18
CA LEU A 262 2.36 -7.01 4.63
C LEU A 262 3.65 -7.06 5.45
N TYR A 263 4.71 -6.39 4.99
CA TYR A 263 5.96 -6.28 5.74
C TYR A 263 5.75 -5.67 7.13
N GLU A 264 5.01 -4.56 7.27
CA GLU A 264 4.73 -3.99 8.58
C GLU A 264 3.91 -4.95 9.46
N TYR A 265 2.92 -5.64 8.87
CA TYR A 265 2.12 -6.62 9.59
C TYR A 265 2.98 -7.77 10.12
N GLU A 266 3.85 -8.33 9.29
CA GLU A 266 4.75 -9.44 9.64
C GLU A 266 5.73 -9.05 10.75
N LYS A 267 6.28 -7.83 10.73
CA LYS A 267 7.14 -7.32 11.80
C LYS A 267 6.45 -7.33 13.16
N THR A 268 5.16 -6.99 13.22
CA THR A 268 4.41 -7.07 14.47
C THR A 268 4.32 -8.49 15.01
N LYS A 269 4.37 -9.52 14.15
CA LYS A 269 4.33 -10.93 14.57
C LYS A 269 5.70 -11.44 15.03
N ILE A 270 6.78 -10.91 14.47
CA ILE A 270 8.15 -11.30 14.84
C ILE A 270 8.50 -10.81 16.26
N HIS A 271 8.00 -9.64 16.69
CA HIS A 271 8.24 -9.13 18.05
C HIS A 271 7.37 -9.78 19.14
N TYR A 272 6.49 -10.72 18.77
CA TYR A 272 5.65 -11.51 19.69
C TYR A 272 6.13 -12.97 19.87
N LYS A 273 7.36 -13.30 19.45
CA LYS A 273 8.00 -14.59 19.71
C LYS A 273 9.34 -14.42 20.42
#